data_AF-A0AAE7A3C6-F1
#
_entry.id   AF-A0AAE7A3C6-F1
#
_cell.length_a   1.000
_cell.length_b   1.000
_cell.length_c   1.000
_cell.angle_alpha   90.00
_cell.angle_beta   90.00
_cell.angle_gamma   90.00
#
_symmetry.space_group_name_H-M   'P 1'
#
loop_
_entity.id
_entity.type
_entity.pdbx_description
1 polymer ?
#
loop_
_entity_poly.entity_id
_entity_poly.type
_entity_poly.pdbx_seq_one_letter_code
_entity_poly.pdbx_strand_id
1 'polypeptide(L)'
;MKVIYTDKPSAEPGVCYRLTDEFFGVISAATKVIVDGDFPHITAAYQRAGIAVEDGKQSAGLREDGPTVAEFVAAGYKASNYPPEGYASRSTAEEVAEAMKIEQAAPETDPLKMKVPELKEWLTAKGIAFDATAKKEDLLALVPAE
;
A
#
# COMPACT_ATOMS: atom_id res chain seq x y z
N MET A 1 12.99 23.17 15.19
CA MET A 1 11.64 23.73 14.92
C MET A 1 10.95 22.86 13.88
N LYS A 2 9.72 22.41 14.14
CA LYS A 2 8.92 21.58 13.21
C LYS A 2 8.15 22.48 12.25
N VAL A 3 8.23 22.22 10.95
CA VAL A 3 7.48 22.95 9.92
C VAL A 3 6.56 21.97 9.22
N ILE A 4 5.26 22.29 9.12
CA ILE A 4 4.28 21.46 8.41
C ILE A 4 3.68 22.29 7.29
N TYR A 5 3.86 21.85 6.06
CA TYR A 5 3.15 22.37 4.90
C TYR A 5 1.85 21.59 4.74
N THR A 6 0.71 22.25 4.87
CA THR A 6 -0.63 21.64 4.70
C THR A 6 -1.64 22.70 4.29
N ASP A 7 -2.66 22.31 3.54
CA ASP A 7 -3.83 23.14 3.23
C ASP A 7 -4.72 23.40 4.46
N LYS A 8 -4.57 22.60 5.52
CA LYS A 8 -5.35 22.72 6.77
C LYS A 8 -4.42 23.00 7.95
N PRO A 9 -3.97 24.26 8.10
CA PRO A 9 -3.10 24.62 9.22
C PRO A 9 -3.82 24.41 10.56
N SER A 10 -3.08 23.92 11.56
CA SER A 10 -3.54 23.77 12.93
C SER A 10 -2.73 24.65 13.87
N ALA A 11 -3.03 24.61 15.17
CA ALA A 11 -2.37 25.41 16.20
C ALA A 11 -1.70 24.51 17.25
N GLU A 12 -0.75 23.67 16.82
CA GLU A 12 0.12 22.95 17.74
C GLU A 12 1.26 23.85 18.25
N PRO A 13 1.50 23.90 19.58
CA PRO A 13 2.60 24.65 20.14
C PRO A 13 3.95 24.08 19.67
N GLY A 14 4.83 24.96 19.18
CA GLY A 14 6.16 24.57 18.68
C GLY A 14 6.20 24.07 17.23
N VAL A 15 5.05 24.12 16.52
CA VAL A 15 4.92 23.74 15.12
C VAL A 15 4.57 24.96 14.28
N CYS A 16 5.33 25.21 13.22
CA CYS A 16 5.00 26.22 12.23
C CYS A 16 4.25 25.60 11.07
N TYR A 17 2.94 25.85 11.01
CA TYR A 17 2.13 25.53 9.86
C TYR A 17 2.31 26.59 8.78
N ARG A 18 2.45 26.12 7.54
CA ARG A 18 2.53 26.94 6.33
C ARG A 18 1.60 26.33 5.29
N LEU A 19 1.00 27.18 4.46
CA LEU A 19 0.29 26.67 3.29
C LEU A 19 1.30 26.17 2.27
N THR A 20 0.95 25.12 1.54
CA THR A 20 1.77 24.55 0.46
C THR A 20 1.97 25.56 -0.68
N ASP A 21 0.98 26.44 -0.91
CA ASP A 21 1.04 27.54 -1.89
C ASP A 21 1.94 28.71 -1.44
N GLU A 22 2.20 28.84 -0.13
CA GLU A 22 3.04 29.89 0.46
C GLU A 22 4.50 29.45 0.66
N PHE A 23 4.99 28.57 -0.22
CA PHE A 23 6.38 28.17 -0.23
C PHE A 23 7.27 29.24 -0.88
N PHE A 24 7.88 30.09 -0.06
CA PHE A 24 8.80 31.15 -0.50
C PHE A 24 10.29 30.76 -0.42
N GLY A 25 10.60 29.58 0.11
CA GLY A 25 11.97 29.10 0.30
C GLY A 25 12.13 28.25 1.54
N VAL A 26 13.32 27.66 1.69
CA VAL A 26 13.64 26.79 2.84
C VAL A 26 13.82 27.59 4.12
N ILE A 27 13.26 27.09 5.22
CA ILE A 27 13.50 27.62 6.56
C ILE A 27 14.72 26.91 7.14
N SER A 28 15.87 27.61 7.20
CA SER A 28 17.14 27.04 7.69
C SER A 28 17.11 26.60 9.15
N ALA A 29 16.23 27.18 9.97
CA ALA A 29 16.02 26.76 11.37
C ALA A 29 15.11 25.52 11.52
N ALA A 30 14.55 25.01 10.42
CA ALA A 30 13.73 23.80 10.45
C ALA A 30 14.60 22.58 10.71
N THR A 31 14.23 21.81 11.74
CA THR A 31 14.90 20.56 12.10
C THR A 31 14.13 19.35 11.57
N LYS A 32 12.84 19.54 11.27
CA LYS A 32 11.93 18.51 10.79
C LYS A 32 10.86 19.17 9.93
N VAL A 33 10.68 18.71 8.71
CA VAL A 33 9.70 19.26 7.76
C VAL A 33 8.73 18.16 7.37
N ILE A 34 7.43 18.45 7.43
CA ILE A 34 6.36 17.56 6.99
C ILE A 34 5.63 18.25 5.85
N VAL A 35 5.41 17.55 4.75
CA VAL A 35 4.66 18.08 3.60
C VAL A 35 3.43 17.21 3.39
N ASP A 36 2.27 17.75 3.72
CA ASP A 36 0.97 17.13 3.49
C ASP A 36 0.61 17.31 2.02
N GLY A 37 0.56 16.22 1.27
CA GLY A 37 0.28 16.21 -0.17
C GLY A 37 1.51 15.98 -1.05
N ASP A 38 1.29 15.97 -2.36
CA ASP A 38 2.33 15.70 -3.36
C ASP A 38 2.95 17.02 -3.84
N PHE A 39 3.92 17.55 -3.09
CA PHE A 39 4.60 18.81 -3.43
C PHE A 39 6.11 18.60 -3.58
N PRO A 40 6.55 17.98 -4.69
CA PRO A 40 7.95 17.60 -4.89
C PRO A 40 8.91 18.80 -4.90
N HIS A 41 8.42 20.00 -5.26
CA HIS A 41 9.23 21.22 -5.27
C HIS A 41 9.62 21.67 -3.84
N ILE A 42 8.74 21.50 -2.85
CA ILE A 42 9.01 21.82 -1.43
C ILE A 42 9.98 20.78 -0.88
N THR A 43 9.67 19.50 -1.06
CA THR A 43 10.48 18.37 -0.60
C THR A 43 11.90 18.44 -1.16
N ALA A 44 12.04 18.67 -2.47
CA ALA A 44 13.35 18.79 -3.11
C ALA A 44 14.16 20.00 -2.61
N ALA A 45 13.50 21.13 -2.33
CA ALA A 45 14.20 22.31 -1.82
C ALA A 45 14.81 22.05 -0.43
N TYR A 46 14.04 21.44 0.47
CA TYR A 46 14.53 21.10 1.81
C TYR A 46 15.57 19.98 1.81
N GLN A 47 15.40 18.95 0.98
CA GLN A 47 16.40 17.90 0.80
C GLN A 47 17.73 18.47 0.28
N ARG A 48 17.70 19.41 -0.67
CA ARG A 48 18.91 20.12 -1.16
C ARG A 48 19.59 20.94 -0.07
N ALA A 49 18.83 21.44 0.91
CA ALA A 49 19.36 22.13 2.08
C ALA A 49 19.87 21.16 3.18
N GLY A 50 19.80 19.84 2.95
CA GLY A 50 20.22 18.82 3.92
C GLY A 50 19.23 18.61 5.07
N ILE A 51 17.98 19.07 4.91
CA ILE A 51 16.93 18.97 5.92
C ILE A 51 16.04 17.77 5.58
N ALA A 52 15.82 16.90 6.56
CA ALA A 52 14.94 15.74 6.40
C ALA A 52 13.48 16.17 6.25
N VAL A 53 12.84 15.65 5.19
CA VAL A 53 11.42 15.89 4.87
C VAL A 53 10.67 14.58 5.01
N GLU A 54 9.61 14.58 5.81
CA GLU A 54 8.65 13.48 5.91
C GLU A 54 7.41 13.79 5.07
N ASP A 55 6.86 12.76 4.44
CA ASP A 55 5.59 12.84 3.74
C ASP A 55 4.44 12.88 4.77
N GLY A 56 3.69 13.98 4.80
CA GLY A 56 2.61 14.20 5.76
C GLY A 56 1.46 13.21 5.62
N LYS A 57 1.34 12.53 4.47
CA LYS A 57 0.35 11.47 4.26
C LYS A 57 0.58 10.26 5.15
N GLN A 58 1.80 10.04 5.65
CA GLN A 58 2.12 8.85 6.43
C GLN A 58 1.79 8.96 7.93
N SER A 59 1.39 10.12 8.46
CA SER A 59 1.33 10.26 9.93
C SER A 59 0.25 11.19 10.49
N ALA A 60 -0.40 12.04 9.68
CA ALA A 60 -1.40 12.97 10.20
C ALA A 60 -2.82 12.38 10.11
N GLY A 61 -3.17 11.49 11.06
CA GLY A 61 -4.56 11.04 11.25
C GLY A 61 -4.82 9.54 11.06
N LEU A 62 -3.78 8.76 10.76
CA LEU A 62 -3.90 7.30 10.74
C LEU A 62 -3.82 6.75 12.16
N ARG A 63 -4.73 5.83 12.49
CA ARG A 63 -4.70 5.11 13.77
C ARG A 63 -3.51 4.15 13.82
N GLU A 64 -2.75 4.22 14.89
CA GLU A 64 -1.61 3.33 15.16
C GLU A 64 -2.02 2.07 15.94
N ASP A 65 -3.26 2.02 16.43
CA ASP A 65 -3.89 0.86 17.09
C ASP A 65 -4.46 -0.19 16.11
N GLY A 66 -4.06 -0.15 14.84
CA GLY A 66 -4.48 -1.10 13.82
C GLY A 66 -3.89 -2.51 13.98
N PRO A 67 -4.48 -3.52 13.31
CA PRO A 67 -3.96 -4.88 13.34
C PRO A 67 -2.59 -4.99 12.64
N THR A 68 -1.86 -6.06 12.93
CA THR A 68 -0.72 -6.49 12.11
C THR A 68 -1.21 -7.18 10.84
N VAL A 69 -0.36 -7.31 9.82
CA VAL A 69 -0.72 -8.03 8.58
C VAL A 69 -1.09 -9.50 8.87
N ALA A 70 -0.43 -10.12 9.85
CA ALA A 70 -0.73 -11.48 10.28
C ALA A 70 -2.13 -11.60 10.89
N GLU A 71 -2.51 -10.67 11.77
CA GLU A 71 -3.87 -10.63 12.36
C GLU A 71 -4.93 -10.30 11.31
N PHE A 72 -4.62 -9.39 10.38
CA PHE A 72 -5.53 -9.03 9.29
C PHE A 72 -5.81 -10.22 8.37
N VAL A 73 -4.78 -10.98 8.01
CA VAL A 73 -4.91 -12.21 7.22
C VAL A 73 -5.58 -13.34 8.01
N ALA A 74 -5.25 -13.49 9.30
CA ALA A 74 -5.88 -14.48 10.17
C ALA A 74 -7.38 -14.22 10.37
N ALA A 75 -7.80 -12.95 10.33
CA ALA A 75 -9.20 -12.55 10.33
C ALA A 75 -9.92 -12.80 8.98
N GLY A 76 -9.21 -13.35 7.98
CA GLY A 76 -9.76 -13.72 6.68
C GLY A 76 -9.71 -12.61 5.62
N TYR A 77 -9.01 -11.51 5.89
CA TYR A 77 -8.82 -10.45 4.91
C TYR A 77 -7.56 -10.70 4.06
N LYS A 78 -7.53 -10.11 2.87
CA LYS A 78 -6.37 -10.21 1.97
C LYS A 78 -5.22 -9.36 2.51
N ALA A 79 -4.00 -9.91 2.50
CA ALA A 79 -2.77 -9.15 2.74
C ALA A 79 -2.65 -7.96 1.77
N SER A 80 -3.18 -8.09 0.55
CA SER A 80 -3.25 -7.00 -0.43
C SER A 80 -4.09 -5.78 0.01
N ASN A 81 -5.01 -5.96 0.96
CA ASN A 81 -5.87 -4.89 1.51
C ASN A 81 -5.31 -4.32 2.83
N TYR A 82 -4.08 -4.69 3.19
CA TYR A 82 -3.38 -4.18 4.35
C TYR A 82 -2.49 -2.98 3.98
N PRO A 83 -2.40 -1.94 4.83
CA PRO A 83 -3.17 -1.71 6.05
C PRO A 83 -4.61 -1.26 5.75
N PRO A 84 -5.56 -1.46 6.69
CA PRO A 84 -6.92 -0.96 6.52
C PRO A 84 -6.95 0.58 6.37
N GLU A 85 -7.93 1.08 5.62
CA GLU A 85 -8.07 2.52 5.37
C GLU A 85 -8.20 3.28 6.70
N GLY A 86 -7.42 4.35 6.85
CA GLY A 86 -7.37 5.12 8.10
C GLY A 86 -6.46 4.54 9.18
N TYR A 87 -5.72 3.46 8.91
CA TYR A 87 -4.75 2.87 9.83
C TYR A 87 -3.32 2.92 9.28
N ALA A 88 -2.36 3.12 10.19
CA ALA A 88 -0.95 2.99 9.88
C ALA A 88 -0.56 1.51 9.84
N SER A 89 0.38 1.15 8.96
CA SER A 89 0.98 -0.18 8.96
C SER A 89 1.72 -0.41 10.27
N ARG A 90 1.29 -1.43 11.01
CA ARG A 90 1.98 -1.95 12.20
C ARG A 90 3.00 -3.04 11.90
N SER A 91 2.94 -3.62 10.70
CA SER A 91 3.87 -4.64 10.24
C SER A 91 4.98 -4.04 9.37
N THR A 92 6.13 -4.73 9.33
CA THR A 92 7.23 -4.35 8.45
C THR A 92 6.92 -4.69 7.00
N ALA A 93 7.60 -4.04 6.06
CA ALA A 93 7.43 -4.34 4.63
C ALA A 93 7.73 -5.81 4.30
N GLU A 94 8.65 -6.44 5.04
CA GLU A 94 9.00 -7.85 4.89
C GLU A 94 7.84 -8.77 5.29
N GLU A 95 7.20 -8.50 6.44
CA GLU A 95 6.03 -9.26 6.89
C GLU A 95 4.85 -9.13 5.92
N VAL A 96 4.62 -7.91 5.39
CA VAL A 96 3.57 -7.67 4.41
C VAL A 96 3.87 -8.39 3.10
N ALA A 97 5.12 -8.38 2.64
CA ALA A 97 5.53 -9.11 1.45
C ALA A 97 5.42 -10.63 1.62
N GLU A 98 5.77 -11.17 2.78
CA GLU A 98 5.63 -12.59 3.09
C GLU A 98 4.14 -12.98 3.14
N ALA A 99 3.29 -12.17 3.79
CA ALA A 99 1.86 -12.39 3.82
C ALA A 99 1.23 -12.32 2.42
N MET A 100 1.65 -11.39 1.56
CA MET A 100 1.22 -11.33 0.16
C MET A 100 1.73 -12.52 -0.66
N LYS A 101 2.92 -13.06 -0.37
CA LYS A 101 3.39 -14.31 -0.99
C LYS A 101 2.56 -15.50 -0.55
N ILE A 102 2.22 -15.59 0.74
CA ILE A 102 1.35 -16.62 1.29
C ILE A 102 -0.04 -16.51 0.67
N GLU A 103 -0.61 -15.32 0.52
CA GLU A 103 -1.87 -15.10 -0.21
C GLU A 103 -1.79 -15.60 -1.65
N GLN A 104 -0.69 -15.30 -2.36
CA GLN A 104 -0.49 -15.74 -3.75
C GLN A 104 -0.14 -17.22 -3.91
N ALA A 105 0.30 -17.87 -2.83
CA ALA A 105 0.68 -19.28 -2.77
C ALA A 105 -0.42 -20.14 -2.12
N ALA A 106 -1.39 -19.51 -1.44
CA ALA A 106 -2.58 -20.18 -0.96
C ALA A 106 -3.32 -20.72 -2.19
N PRO A 107 -3.67 -22.02 -2.20
CA PRO A 107 -4.38 -22.60 -3.32
C PRO A 107 -5.76 -21.94 -3.41
N GLU A 108 -5.93 -21.05 -4.39
CA GLU A 108 -7.23 -20.47 -4.73
C GLU A 108 -8.10 -21.63 -5.19
N THR A 109 -9.08 -22.02 -4.37
CA THR A 109 -9.98 -23.14 -4.70
C THR A 109 -10.96 -22.80 -5.83
N ASP A 110 -11.03 -21.53 -6.23
CA ASP A 110 -11.83 -21.02 -7.33
C ASP A 110 -11.06 -21.16 -8.66
N PRO A 111 -11.49 -22.04 -9.60
CA PRO A 111 -10.86 -22.17 -10.92
C PRO A 111 -10.87 -20.87 -11.73
N LEU A 112 -11.81 -19.95 -11.44
CA LEU A 112 -11.86 -18.63 -12.06
C LEU A 112 -10.75 -17.67 -11.60
N LYS A 113 -10.20 -17.89 -10.40
CA LYS A 113 -9.15 -17.06 -9.80
C LYS A 113 -7.77 -17.72 -9.83
N MET A 114 -7.72 -19.04 -10.05
CA MET A 114 -6.49 -19.80 -10.26
C MET A 114 -5.56 -19.18 -11.32
N LYS A 115 -4.26 -19.40 -11.15
CA LYS A 115 -3.25 -19.07 -12.17
C LYS A 115 -3.34 -20.06 -13.33
N VAL A 116 -2.91 -19.65 -14.52
CA VAL A 116 -2.90 -20.51 -15.74
C VAL A 116 -2.32 -21.91 -15.51
N PRO A 117 -1.15 -22.09 -14.84
CA PRO A 117 -0.63 -23.43 -14.55
C PRO A 117 -1.57 -24.26 -13.67
N GLU A 118 -2.11 -23.70 -12.58
CA GLU A 118 -3.03 -24.40 -11.68
C GLU A 118 -4.36 -24.75 -12.37
N LEU A 119 -4.87 -23.84 -13.21
CA LEU A 119 -6.08 -24.08 -13.99
C LEU A 119 -5.91 -25.25 -14.97
N LYS A 120 -4.72 -25.38 -15.59
CA LYS A 120 -4.40 -26.53 -16.46
C LYS A 120 -4.37 -27.84 -15.67
N GLU A 121 -3.75 -27.84 -14.49
CA GLU A 121 -3.75 -29.01 -13.61
C GLU A 121 -5.17 -29.37 -13.15
N TRP A 122 -6.00 -28.37 -12.81
CA TRP A 122 -7.39 -28.57 -12.43
C TRP A 122 -8.24 -29.14 -13.57
N LEU A 123 -8.15 -28.58 -14.78
CA LEU A 123 -8.84 -29.08 -15.97
C LEU A 123 -8.39 -30.52 -16.28
N THR A 124 -7.09 -30.81 -16.18
CA THR A 124 -6.54 -32.16 -16.37
C THR A 124 -7.07 -33.13 -15.31
N ALA A 125 -7.12 -32.71 -14.05
CA ALA A 125 -7.65 -33.51 -12.95
C ALA A 125 -9.16 -33.78 -13.10
N LYS A 126 -9.91 -32.85 -13.70
CA LYS A 126 -11.32 -33.02 -14.08
C LYS A 126 -11.50 -33.81 -15.38
N GLY A 127 -10.43 -34.18 -16.08
CA GLY A 127 -10.47 -34.92 -17.34
C GLY A 127 -10.95 -34.07 -18.52
N ILE A 128 -10.86 -32.74 -18.42
CA ILE A 128 -11.25 -31.81 -19.48
C ILE A 128 -10.05 -31.62 -20.41
N ALA A 129 -10.23 -31.94 -21.69
CA ALA A 129 -9.23 -31.69 -22.71
C ALA A 129 -9.16 -30.19 -23.03
N PHE A 130 -7.97 -29.61 -22.96
CA PHE A 130 -7.72 -28.23 -23.33
C PHE A 130 -6.46 -28.14 -24.18
N ASP A 131 -6.32 -27.06 -24.95
CA ASP A 131 -5.12 -26.80 -25.72
C ASP A 131 -4.03 -26.18 -24.81
N ALA A 132 -2.80 -26.72 -24.84
CA ALA A 132 -1.71 -26.21 -24.00
C ALA A 132 -1.30 -24.77 -24.38
N THR A 133 -1.62 -24.34 -25.60
CA THR A 133 -1.41 -22.98 -26.12
C THR A 133 -2.62 -22.07 -25.94
N ALA A 134 -3.75 -22.61 -25.45
CA ALA A 134 -4.95 -21.83 -25.14
C ALA A 134 -4.62 -20.70 -24.16
N LYS A 135 -5.24 -19.55 -24.39
CA LYS A 135 -5.14 -18.39 -23.50
C LYS A 135 -5.91 -18.65 -22.21
N LYS A 136 -5.61 -17.87 -21.17
CA LYS A 136 -6.30 -17.95 -19.87
C LYS A 136 -7.83 -17.89 -20.04
N GLU A 137 -8.32 -17.04 -20.95
CA GLU A 137 -9.75 -16.86 -21.22
C GLU A 137 -10.43 -18.13 -21.76
N ASP A 138 -9.79 -18.85 -22.70
CA ASP A 138 -10.28 -20.13 -23.23
C ASP A 138 -10.30 -21.23 -22.16
N LEU A 139 -9.23 -21.30 -21.35
CA LEU A 139 -9.16 -22.28 -20.25
C LEU A 139 -10.25 -22.01 -19.20
N LEU A 140 -10.56 -20.74 -18.94
CA LEU A 140 -11.64 -20.36 -18.04
C LEU A 140 -13.02 -20.71 -18.60
N ALA A 141 -13.22 -20.58 -19.92
CA ALA A 141 -14.47 -20.95 -20.58
C ALA A 141 -14.75 -22.47 -20.54
N LEU A 142 -13.69 -23.28 -20.39
CA LEU A 142 -13.80 -24.73 -20.22
C LEU A 142 -14.13 -25.14 -18.78
N VAL A 143 -14.07 -24.22 -17.82
CA VAL A 143 -14.47 -24.50 -16.44
C VAL A 143 -15.98 -24.73 -16.41
N PRO A 144 -16.47 -25.94 -16.06
CA PRO A 144 -17.89 -26.16 -15.91
C PRO A 144 -18.39 -25.29 -14.75
N ALA A 145 -19.34 -24.41 -15.05
CA ALA A 145 -20.13 -23.74 -14.02
C ALA A 145 -21.04 -24.80 -13.40
N GLU A 146 -20.75 -25.18 -12.15
CA GLU A 146 -21.62 -26.06 -11.36
C GLU A 146 -22.95 -25.37 -11.00
#